data_AF-A0A841N468-F1
#
_entry.id   AF-A0A841N468-F1
#
_cell.length_a   1.000
_cell.length_b   1.000
_cell.length_c   1.000
_cell.angle_alpha   90.00
_cell.angle_beta   90.00
_cell.angle_gamma   90.00
#
_symmetry.space_group_name_H-M   'P 1'
#
loop_
_entity.id
_entity.type
_entity.pdbx_description
1 polymer ?
#
loop_
_entity_poly.entity_id
_entity_poly.type
_entity_poly.pdbx_seq_one_letter_code
_entity_poly.pdbx_strand_id
1 'polypeptide(L)' 'MENKKTANVPSRELPDWFIKLLAIFNPKLKAVKPYLGMVKRASSEKAVKMLGWKPRSAEEAILATANSLIQMNLVK' A
#
# COMPACT_ATOMS: atom_id res chain seq x y z
N MET A 1 -8.73 -22.35 12.02
CA MET A 1 -9.46 -21.31 11.25
C MET A 1 -8.48 -20.30 10.65
N GLU A 2 -7.51 -20.75 9.86
CA GLU A 2 -6.31 -19.93 9.55
C GLU A 2 -6.20 -19.49 8.07
N ASN A 3 -6.97 -20.12 7.17
CA ASN A 3 -6.81 -19.96 5.72
C ASN A 3 -7.74 -18.93 5.04
N LYS A 4 -8.63 -18.24 5.79
CA LYS A 4 -9.66 -17.40 5.16
C LYS A 4 -9.19 -15.97 4.84
N LYS A 5 -8.15 -15.47 5.51
CA LYS A 5 -7.68 -14.07 5.39
C LYS A 5 -6.83 -13.81 4.14
N THR A 6 -6.12 -14.83 3.65
CA THR A 6 -5.20 -14.68 2.50
C THR A 6 -5.91 -14.79 1.14
N ALA A 7 -7.06 -15.46 1.08
CA ALA A 7 -7.79 -15.71 -0.16
C ALA A 7 -8.34 -14.44 -0.84
N ASN A 8 -8.56 -13.36 -0.10
CA ASN A 8 -9.09 -12.10 -0.62
C ASN A 8 -8.00 -11.12 -1.10
N VAL A 9 -6.72 -11.47 -0.93
CA VAL A 9 -5.61 -10.59 -1.32
C VAL A 9 -5.26 -10.85 -2.79
N PRO A 10 -5.42 -9.87 -3.69
CA PRO A 10 -5.00 -10.03 -5.08
C PRO A 10 -3.49 -10.26 -5.13
N SER A 11 -3.07 -11.34 -5.79
CA SER A 11 -1.65 -11.70 -5.94
C SER A 11 -1.07 -11.30 -7.30
N ARG A 12 -1.86 -10.64 -8.15
CA ARG A 12 -1.48 -10.23 -9.50
C ARG A 12 -1.77 -8.76 -9.69
N GLU A 13 -0.89 -8.11 -10.44
CA GLU A 13 -1.03 -6.72 -10.83
C GLU A 13 -1.78 -6.61 -12.16
N LEU A 14 -2.57 -5.54 -12.32
CA LEU A 14 -3.17 -5.20 -13.60
C LEU A 14 -2.15 -4.45 -14.48
N PRO A 15 -2.09 -4.73 -15.79
CA PRO A 15 -1.18 -4.00 -16.68
C PRO A 15 -1.48 -2.51 -16.76
N ASP A 16 -0.42 -1.69 -16.86
CA ASP A 16 -0.54 -0.23 -16.90
C ASP A 16 -1.43 0.29 -18.04
N TRP A 17 -1.32 -0.30 -19.23
CA TRP A 17 -2.11 0.11 -20.39
C TRP A 17 -3.62 -0.07 -20.17
N PHE A 18 -4.01 -1.08 -19.38
CA PHE A 18 -5.39 -1.36 -19.05
C PHE A 18 -5.95 -0.28 -18.10
N ILE A 19 -5.17 0.13 -17.10
CA ILE A 19 -5.54 1.25 -16.21
C ILE A 19 -5.65 2.57 -16.99
N LYS A 20 -4.75 2.81 -17.95
CA LYS A 20 -4.80 4.01 -18.81
C LYS A 20 -6.08 4.06 -19.65
N LEU A 21 -6.56 2.93 -20.16
CA LEU A 21 -7.82 2.83 -20.90
C LEU A 21 -9.03 3.13 -19.99
N LEU A 22 -9.10 2.49 -18.83
CA LEU A 22 -10.22 2.68 -17.89
C LEU A 22 -10.28 4.11 -17.30
N ALA A 23 -9.15 4.78 -17.16
CA ALA A 23 -9.06 6.17 -16.68
C ALA A 23 -9.77 7.19 -17.60
N ILE A 24 -10.11 6.83 -18.84
CA ILE A 24 -10.90 7.68 -19.74
C ILE A 24 -12.36 7.78 -19.26
N PHE A 25 -12.91 6.67 -18.76
CA PHE A 25 -14.32 6.56 -18.37
C PHE A 25 -14.54 6.72 -16.86
N ASN A 26 -13.49 6.54 -16.04
CA ASN A 26 -13.58 6.60 -14.60
C ASN A 26 -12.76 7.75 -13.99
N PRO A 27 -13.40 8.78 -13.40
CA PRO A 27 -12.70 9.92 -12.82
C PRO A 27 -11.81 9.56 -11.62
N LYS A 28 -12.13 8.49 -10.88
CA LYS A 28 -11.27 8.00 -9.78
C LYS A 28 -9.95 7.45 -10.31
N LEU A 29 -10.00 6.69 -11.41
CA LEU A 29 -8.79 6.16 -12.06
C LEU A 29 -7.99 7.27 -12.75
N LYS A 30 -8.65 8.32 -13.24
CA LYS A 30 -7.98 9.51 -13.77
C LYS A 30 -7.08 10.19 -12.74
N ALA A 31 -7.47 10.21 -11.46
CA ALA A 31 -6.64 10.74 -10.37
C ALA A 31 -5.42 9.87 -10.04
N VAL A 32 -5.50 8.56 -10.29
CA VAL A 32 -4.39 7.61 -10.06
C VAL A 32 -3.38 7.63 -11.22
N LYS A 33 -3.85 7.88 -12.45
CA LYS A 33 -3.04 7.88 -13.69
C LYS A 33 -1.66 8.56 -13.59
N PRO A 34 -1.49 9.74 -12.95
CA PRO A 34 -0.18 10.41 -12.86
C PRO A 34 0.86 9.65 -12.02
N TYR A 35 0.40 8.74 -11.15
CA TYR A 35 1.27 7.98 -10.25
C TYR A 35 1.59 6.58 -10.79
N LEU A 36 1.00 6.18 -11.92
CA LEU A 36 1.19 4.85 -12.49
C LEU A 36 2.64 4.65 -12.97
N GLY A 37 3.26 3.55 -12.56
CA GLY A 37 4.68 3.23 -12.84
C GLY A 37 5.70 4.06 -12.04
N MET A 38 5.27 4.93 -11.12
CA MET A 38 6.17 5.77 -10.32
C MET A 38 6.63 5.03 -9.06
N VAL A 39 7.93 4.75 -8.95
CA VAL A 39 8.54 4.21 -7.72
C VAL A 39 8.95 5.36 -6.81
N LYS A 40 8.16 5.62 -5.77
CA LYS A 40 8.49 6.62 -4.75
C LYS A 40 9.50 6.04 -3.76
N ARG A 41 10.76 6.43 -3.88
CA ARG A 41 11.80 6.09 -2.91
C ARG A 41 11.70 7.05 -1.71
N ALA A 42 11.58 6.49 -0.51
CA ALA A 42 11.55 7.24 0.74
C ALA A 42 12.56 6.64 1.73
N SER A 43 13.16 7.47 2.57
CA SER A 43 14.08 7.06 3.63
C SER A 43 13.79 7.82 4.93
N SER A 44 13.89 7.12 6.06
CA SER A 44 13.74 7.66 7.41
C SER A 44 15.06 8.17 8.01
N GLU A 45 16.19 8.04 7.29
CA GLU A 45 17.54 8.32 7.80
C GLU A 45 17.70 9.73 8.38
N LYS A 46 17.08 10.75 7.76
CA LYS A 46 17.17 12.13 8.23
C LYS A 46 16.59 12.28 9.64
N ALA A 47 15.42 11.67 9.89
CA ALA A 47 14.76 11.72 11.19
C ALA A 47 15.54 10.94 12.24
N VAL A 48 16.13 9.80 11.87
CA VAL A 48 17.02 9.04 12.76
C VAL A 48 18.25 9.89 13.15
N LYS A 49 18.93 10.50 12.18
CA LYS A 49 20.16 11.29 12.40
C LYS A 49 19.90 12.58 13.18
N MET A 50 18.83 13.31 12.85
CA MET A 50 18.60 14.65 13.41
C MET A 50 17.79 14.62 14.71
N LEU A 51 16.87 13.67 14.85
CA LEU A 51 15.92 13.64 15.97
C LEU A 51 16.19 12.48 16.94
N GLY A 52 17.20 11.64 16.66
CA GLY A 52 17.44 10.43 17.44
C GLY A 52 16.28 9.43 17.36
N TRP A 53 15.46 9.52 16.31
CA TRP A 53 14.26 8.72 16.18
C TRP A 53 14.62 7.23 16.06
N LYS A 54 13.96 6.38 16.84
CA LYS A 54 14.11 4.92 16.82
C LYS A 54 12.84 4.28 16.26
N PRO A 55 12.69 4.18 14.93
CA PRO A 55 11.52 3.54 14.33
C PRO A 55 11.52 2.05 14.65
N ARG A 56 10.32 1.47 14.73
CA ARG A 56 10.12 0.01 14.70
C ARG A 56 10.60 -0.56 13.36
N SER A 57 10.82 -1.87 13.29
CA SER A 57 11.20 -2.51 12.03
C SER A 57 10.07 -2.39 10.99
N ALA A 58 10.43 -2.46 9.70
CA ALA A 58 9.43 -2.42 8.63
C ALA A 58 8.41 -3.55 8.75
N GLU A 59 8.87 -4.73 9.14
CA GLU A 59 8.03 -5.91 9.32
C GLU A 59 7.01 -5.73 10.45
N GLU A 60 7.48 -5.25 11.62
CA GLU A 60 6.60 -4.93 12.74
C GLU A 60 5.60 -3.82 12.41
N ALA A 61 6.04 -2.80 11.65
CA ALA A 61 5.15 -1.73 11.22
C ALA A 61 4.02 -2.26 10.32
N ILE A 62 4.35 -3.08 9.33
CA ILE A 62 3.39 -3.66 8.40
C ILE A 62 2.41 -4.56 9.15
N LEU A 63 2.89 -5.44 10.03
CA LEU A 63 2.04 -6.31 10.84
C LEU A 63 1.11 -5.54 11.76
N ALA A 64 1.62 -4.50 12.44
CA ALA A 64 0.81 -3.66 13.31
C ALA A 64 -0.31 -2.94 12.53
N THR A 65 -0.01 -2.42 11.34
CA THR A 65 -1.01 -1.79 10.47
C THR A 65 -2.05 -2.80 10.00
N ALA A 66 -1.64 -3.97 9.51
CA ALA A 66 -2.56 -5.01 9.06
C ALA A 66 -3.50 -5.45 10.19
N ASN A 67 -2.96 -5.68 11.38
CA ASN A 67 -3.76 -6.05 12.56
C ASN A 67 -4.77 -4.96 12.95
N SER A 68 -4.36 -3.68 12.91
CA SER A 68 -5.25 -2.55 13.19
C SER A 68 -6.40 -2.45 12.18
N LEU A 69 -6.11 -2.60 10.87
CA LEU A 69 -7.14 -2.57 9.82
C LEU A 69 -8.17 -3.70 9.98
N ILE A 70 -7.71 -4.90 10.36
CA ILE A 70 -8.58 -6.06 10.63
C ILE A 70 -9.45 -5.78 11.86
N GLN A 71 -8.86 -5.26 12.95
CA GLN A 71 -9.60 -4.93 14.18
C GLN A 71 -10.67 -3.87 13.94
N MET A 72 -10.38 -2.88 13.10
CA MET A 72 -11.33 -1.85 12.69
C MET A 72 -12.32 -2.31 11.62
N ASN A 73 -12.24 -3.57 11.19
CA ASN A 73 -13.10 -4.16 10.16
C ASN A 73 -13.10 -3.38 8.83
N LEU A 74 -11.96 -2.74 8.50
CA LEU A 74 -11.75 -1.99 7.26
C LEU A 74 -11.32 -2.90 6.10
N VAL A 75 -10.87 -4.11 6.42
CA VAL A 75 -10.45 -5.17 5.50
C VAL A 75 -10.99 -6.52 5.99
N LYS A 76 -11.24 -7.48 5.08
CA LYS A 76 -11.85 -8.78 5.39
C LYS A 76 -11.00 -9.96 4.92
#